data_AF-A0A6F9BH97-F1
#
_entry.id   AF-A0A6F9BH97-F1
#
_cell.length_a   1.000
_cell.length_b   1.000
_cell.length_c   1.000
_cell.angle_alpha   90.00
_cell.angle_beta   90.00
_cell.angle_gamma   90.00
#
_symmetry.space_group_name_H-M   'P 1'
#
loop_
_entity.id
_entity.type
_entity.pdbx_description
1 polymer ?
#
loop_
_entity_poly.entity_id
_entity_poly.type
_entity_poly.pdbx_seq_one_letter_code
_entity_poly.pdbx_strand_id
1 'polypeptide(L)'
;MLFVRGSGNCVQCDTPLRKSNFRVQLFEDPAIDKEVEIRKKVLKIYNKRDFDFSSLREYNDYLERVEEIVYNLTNNLEVEGTKQIMEAYQRENRDTIQKNKAKLTREQEELEELLLLEQQGNEQRRLETLQEEQRQLQAKRKSKQALLDELERSHVPATILLAQHKDRAAQLETQIEKQKQVVKTTIFSTGIPMESVASVYCVQTLSVVLCLVWEQDLISSIVSSHSYLQPSETE
;
A
#
# COMPACT_ATOMS: atom_id res chain seq x y z
N MET A 1 12.62 -23.46 -27.12
CA MET A 1 11.52 -22.48 -26.92
C MET A 1 10.20 -23.23 -26.89
N LEU A 2 9.39 -23.11 -25.82
CA LEU A 2 8.12 -23.85 -25.67
C LEU A 2 6.96 -23.28 -26.53
N PHE A 3 7.02 -22.01 -26.94
CA PHE A 3 5.91 -21.31 -27.63
C PHE A 3 6.28 -20.74 -29.00
N VAL A 4 6.92 -21.53 -29.87
CA VAL A 4 7.35 -21.07 -31.21
C VAL A 4 6.17 -20.65 -32.10
N ARG A 5 4.96 -21.18 -31.87
CA ARG A 5 3.72 -20.82 -32.61
C ARG A 5 2.57 -20.36 -31.69
N GLY A 6 2.88 -19.80 -30.52
CA GLY A 6 1.87 -19.29 -29.57
C GLY A 6 1.06 -20.34 -28.80
N SER A 7 1.19 -21.61 -29.18
CA SER A 7 0.72 -22.79 -28.45
C SER A 7 1.78 -23.88 -28.51
N GLY A 8 1.82 -24.74 -27.49
CA GLY A 8 2.73 -25.86 -27.39
C GLY A 8 2.22 -26.87 -26.37
N ASN A 9 2.69 -28.10 -26.41
CA ASN A 9 2.25 -29.14 -25.48
C ASN A 9 3.17 -29.20 -24.27
N CYS A 10 2.63 -29.55 -23.10
CA CYS A 10 3.44 -29.85 -21.93
C CYS A 10 4.32 -31.07 -22.21
N VAL A 11 5.63 -30.96 -21.97
CA VAL A 11 6.58 -32.07 -22.21
C VAL A 11 6.42 -33.26 -21.26
N GLN A 12 5.67 -33.10 -20.17
CA GLN A 12 5.45 -34.14 -19.16
C GLN A 12 4.09 -34.84 -19.29
N CYS A 13 3.06 -34.10 -19.71
CA CYS A 13 1.68 -34.61 -19.69
C CYS A 13 0.88 -34.30 -20.97
N ASP A 14 1.54 -33.83 -22.03
CA ASP A 14 0.97 -33.51 -23.35
C ASP A 14 -0.25 -32.58 -23.36
N THR A 15 -0.53 -31.92 -22.24
CA THR A 15 -1.64 -30.98 -22.13
C THR A 15 -1.38 -29.79 -23.05
N PRO A 16 -2.34 -29.38 -23.91
CA PRO A 16 -2.16 -28.23 -24.79
C PRO A 16 -2.07 -26.94 -23.97
N LEU A 17 -0.91 -26.29 -24.00
CA LEU A 17 -0.62 -25.05 -23.30
C LEU A 17 -0.69 -23.86 -24.28
N ARG A 18 -1.31 -22.77 -23.83
CA ARG A 18 -1.36 -21.49 -24.56
C ARG A 18 -0.60 -20.43 -23.77
N LYS A 19 0.12 -19.54 -24.45
CA LYS A 19 0.86 -18.44 -23.81
C LYS A 19 -0.02 -17.59 -22.88
N SER A 20 -1.30 -17.38 -23.23
CA SER A 20 -2.29 -16.65 -22.42
C SER A 20 -2.70 -17.33 -21.12
N ASN A 21 -2.49 -18.64 -20.98
CA ASN A 21 -2.91 -19.41 -19.81
C ASN A 21 -1.81 -19.48 -18.75
N PHE A 22 -0.59 -19.06 -19.08
CA PHE A 22 0.48 -18.94 -18.10
C PHE A 22 0.24 -17.73 -17.23
N ARG A 23 0.36 -17.93 -15.93
CA ARG A 23 0.26 -16.89 -14.93
C ARG A 23 1.62 -16.72 -14.28
N VAL A 24 1.86 -15.52 -13.76
CA VAL A 24 3.02 -15.28 -12.91
C VAL A 24 2.83 -16.12 -11.65
N GLN A 25 3.78 -17.01 -11.39
CA GLN A 25 3.81 -17.82 -10.19
C GLN A 25 4.22 -16.92 -9.02
N LEU A 26 3.36 -16.80 -8.00
CA LEU A 26 3.65 -15.95 -6.84
C LEU A 26 4.32 -16.78 -5.72
N PHE A 27 3.96 -18.05 -5.61
CA PHE A 27 4.47 -18.96 -4.59
C PHE A 27 5.34 -20.06 -5.20
N GLU A 28 6.35 -20.53 -4.48
CA GLU A 28 7.21 -21.64 -4.93
C GLU A 28 6.42 -22.93 -5.14
N ASP A 29 5.37 -23.16 -4.33
CA ASP A 29 4.49 -24.32 -4.42
C ASP A 29 3.26 -24.04 -5.31
N PRO A 30 3.09 -24.76 -6.44
CA PRO A 30 1.93 -24.60 -7.31
C PRO A 30 0.60 -25.02 -6.67
N ALA A 31 0.61 -25.84 -5.61
CA ALA A 31 -0.60 -26.22 -4.89
C ALA A 31 -1.20 -25.02 -4.13
N ILE A 32 -0.34 -24.18 -3.54
CA ILE A 32 -0.74 -22.96 -2.82
C ILE A 32 -1.33 -21.95 -3.82
N ASP A 33 -0.67 -21.73 -4.96
CA ASP A 33 -1.21 -20.85 -6.02
C ASP A 33 -2.62 -21.29 -6.47
N LYS A 34 -2.83 -22.60 -6.64
CA LYS A 34 -4.14 -23.18 -6.99
C LYS A 34 -5.18 -22.92 -5.90
N GLU A 35 -4.86 -23.18 -4.64
CA GLU A 35 -5.75 -22.95 -3.49
C GLU A 35 -6.14 -21.47 -3.39
N VAL A 36 -5.16 -20.56 -3.46
CA VAL A 36 -5.39 -19.11 -3.38
C VAL A 36 -6.31 -18.63 -4.49
N GLU A 37 -6.11 -19.10 -5.74
CA GLU A 37 -7.00 -18.76 -6.84
C GLU A 37 -8.43 -19.26 -6.61
N ILE A 38 -8.59 -20.50 -6.13
CA ILE A 38 -9.90 -21.09 -5.84
C ILE A 38 -10.57 -20.32 -4.70
N ARG A 39 -9.87 -20.06 -3.60
CA ARG A 39 -10.38 -19.32 -2.45
C ARG A 39 -10.88 -17.94 -2.86
N LYS A 40 -10.15 -17.22 -3.71
CA LYS A 40 -10.61 -15.93 -4.27
C LYS A 40 -11.93 -16.04 -5.03
N LYS A 41 -12.09 -17.08 -5.85
CA LYS A 41 -13.34 -17.30 -6.62
C LYS A 41 -14.50 -17.62 -5.69
N VAL A 42 -14.27 -18.45 -4.68
CA VAL A 42 -15.30 -18.83 -3.69
C VAL A 42 -15.69 -17.61 -2.85
N LEU A 43 -14.74 -16.85 -2.28
CA LEU A 43 -15.03 -15.66 -1.46
C LEU A 43 -15.73 -14.54 -2.23
N LYS A 44 -15.56 -14.48 -3.56
CA LYS A 44 -16.32 -13.54 -4.40
C LYS A 44 -17.82 -13.83 -4.43
N ILE A 45 -18.21 -15.09 -4.22
CA ILE A 45 -19.60 -15.55 -4.15
C ILE A 45 -20.05 -15.58 -2.68
N TYR A 46 -19.20 -16.08 -1.79
CA TYR A 46 -19.45 -16.18 -0.35
C TYR A 46 -18.93 -14.94 0.38
N ASN A 47 -19.67 -13.83 0.24
CA ASN A 47 -19.27 -12.51 0.74
C ASN A 47 -20.13 -11.99 1.89
N LYS A 48 -20.68 -12.88 2.73
CA LYS A 48 -21.39 -12.50 3.97
C LYS A 48 -20.38 -12.18 5.08
N ARG A 49 -20.64 -11.15 5.87
CA ARG A 49 -19.79 -10.73 7.01
C ARG A 49 -20.41 -11.17 8.34
N ASP A 50 -19.65 -11.09 9.42
CA ASP A 50 -20.06 -11.46 10.78
C ASP A 50 -21.40 -10.84 11.20
N PHE A 51 -21.63 -9.56 10.90
CA PHE A 51 -22.88 -8.86 11.22
C PHE A 51 -24.09 -9.30 10.39
N ASP A 52 -23.91 -10.08 9.32
CA ASP A 52 -25.03 -10.63 8.53
C ASP A 52 -25.67 -11.86 9.21
N PHE A 53 -25.05 -12.35 10.30
CA PHE A 53 -25.50 -13.53 11.04
C PHE A 53 -26.06 -13.16 12.41
N SER A 54 -26.95 -14.00 12.93
CA SER A 54 -27.59 -13.77 14.24
C SER A 54 -26.69 -14.16 15.41
N SER A 55 -25.74 -15.07 15.17
CA SER A 55 -24.81 -15.57 16.17
C SER A 55 -23.43 -15.87 15.59
N LEU A 56 -22.41 -15.81 16.44
CA LEU A 56 -21.03 -16.17 16.07
C LEU A 56 -20.92 -17.64 15.62
N ARG A 57 -21.77 -18.53 16.17
CA ARG A 57 -21.78 -19.94 15.79
C ARG A 57 -22.19 -20.13 14.34
N GLU A 58 -23.27 -19.48 13.90
CA GLU A 58 -23.72 -19.54 12.49
C GLU A 58 -22.66 -19.00 11.53
N TYR A 59 -21.94 -17.95 11.95
CA TYR A 59 -20.83 -17.41 11.17
C TYR A 59 -19.66 -18.40 11.06
N ASN A 60 -19.29 -19.07 12.15
CA ASN A 60 -18.25 -20.09 12.12
C ASN A 60 -18.66 -21.30 11.26
N ASP A 61 -19.90 -21.78 11.39
CA ASP A 61 -20.45 -22.86 10.56
C ASP A 61 -20.53 -22.44 9.07
N TYR A 62 -20.67 -21.14 8.78
CA TYR A 62 -20.58 -20.60 7.43
C TYR A 62 -19.14 -20.61 6.90
N LEU A 63 -18.16 -20.18 7.69
CA LEU A 63 -16.74 -20.20 7.31
C LEU A 63 -16.23 -21.63 7.10
N GLU A 64 -16.65 -22.58 7.94
CA GLU A 64 -16.29 -23.99 7.79
C GLU A 64 -16.81 -24.57 6.47
N ARG A 65 -18.07 -24.27 6.10
CA ARG A 65 -18.64 -24.66 4.80
C ARG A 65 -17.89 -24.04 3.61
N VAL A 66 -17.44 -22.79 3.73
CA VAL A 66 -16.62 -22.16 2.70
C VAL A 66 -15.29 -22.90 2.54
N GLU A 67 -14.66 -23.28 3.64
CA GLU A 67 -13.38 -24.00 3.62
C GLU A 67 -13.53 -25.42 3.06
N GLU A 68 -14.64 -26.11 3.37
CA GLU A 68 -14.98 -27.41 2.78
C GLU A 68 -15.08 -27.32 1.24
N ILE A 69 -15.75 -26.29 0.72
CA ILE A 69 -15.86 -26.03 -0.73
C ILE A 69 -14.47 -25.78 -1.33
N VAL A 70 -13.63 -24.96 -0.68
CA VAL A 70 -12.27 -24.66 -1.16
C VAL A 70 -11.42 -25.93 -1.17
N TYR A 71 -11.49 -26.73 -0.12
CA TYR A 71 -10.75 -28.00 0.01
C TYR A 71 -11.16 -29.00 -1.08
N ASN A 72 -12.47 -29.15 -1.32
CA ASN A 72 -12.99 -30.05 -2.34
C ASN A 72 -12.52 -29.65 -3.74
N LEU A 73 -12.60 -28.35 -4.08
CA LEU A 73 -12.15 -27.84 -5.37
C LEU A 73 -10.62 -27.90 -5.53
N THR A 74 -9.85 -27.71 -4.46
CA THR A 74 -8.38 -27.74 -4.49
C THR A 74 -7.88 -29.17 -4.72
N ASN A 75 -8.47 -30.15 -4.05
CA ASN A 75 -8.10 -31.57 -4.15
C ASN A 75 -8.82 -32.32 -5.28
N ASN A 76 -9.67 -31.64 -6.05
CA ASN A 76 -10.52 -32.21 -7.10
C ASN A 76 -11.47 -33.32 -6.59
N LEU A 77 -11.96 -33.19 -5.35
CA LEU A 77 -12.99 -34.05 -4.77
C LEU A 77 -14.37 -33.50 -5.14
N GLU A 78 -15.26 -34.35 -5.65
CA GLU A 78 -16.67 -34.02 -5.95
C GLU A 78 -16.87 -32.65 -6.63
N VAL A 79 -16.03 -32.34 -7.63
CA VAL A 79 -15.98 -31.01 -8.27
C VAL A 79 -17.32 -30.60 -8.86
N GLU A 80 -18.04 -31.54 -9.49
CA GLU A 80 -19.35 -31.28 -10.10
C GLU A 80 -20.41 -30.95 -9.03
N GLY A 81 -20.50 -31.72 -7.95
CA GLY A 81 -21.45 -31.49 -6.87
C GLY A 81 -21.18 -30.17 -6.15
N THR A 82 -19.91 -29.90 -5.85
CA THR A 82 -19.49 -28.64 -5.21
C THR A 82 -19.82 -27.43 -6.08
N LYS A 83 -19.59 -27.50 -7.40
CA LYS A 83 -19.98 -26.44 -8.34
C LYS A 83 -21.48 -26.21 -8.38
N GLN A 84 -22.28 -27.27 -8.38
CA GLN A 84 -23.74 -27.14 -8.37
C GLN A 84 -24.24 -26.45 -7.09
N ILE A 85 -23.67 -26.78 -5.94
CA ILE A 85 -23.97 -26.11 -4.66
C ILE A 85 -23.62 -24.62 -4.73
N MET A 86 -22.44 -24.28 -5.27
CA MET A 86 -22.02 -22.90 -5.46
C MET A 86 -22.94 -22.12 -6.40
N GLU A 87 -23.36 -22.72 -7.52
CA GLU A 87 -24.27 -22.11 -8.49
C GLU A 87 -25.67 -21.89 -7.91
N ALA A 88 -26.18 -22.85 -7.15
CA ALA A 88 -27.44 -22.71 -6.43
C ALA A 88 -27.38 -21.56 -5.43
N TYR A 89 -26.32 -21.53 -4.60
CA TYR A 89 -26.11 -20.46 -3.64
C TYR A 89 -26.01 -19.08 -4.31
N GLN A 90 -25.27 -18.99 -5.42
CA GLN A 90 -25.11 -17.75 -6.18
C GLN A 90 -26.46 -17.27 -6.75
N ARG A 91 -27.31 -18.19 -7.21
CA ARG A 91 -28.64 -17.87 -7.75
C ARG A 91 -29.58 -17.37 -6.67
N GLU A 92 -29.59 -18.02 -5.51
CA GLU A 92 -30.45 -17.69 -4.37
C GLU A 92 -30.02 -16.38 -3.67
N ASN A 93 -28.71 -16.11 -3.59
CA ASN A 93 -28.15 -14.97 -2.86
C ASN A 93 -27.69 -13.83 -3.79
N ARG A 94 -28.08 -13.84 -5.07
CA ARG A 94 -27.60 -12.90 -6.10
C ARG A 94 -27.66 -11.43 -5.65
N ASP A 95 -28.78 -11.01 -5.08
CA ASP A 95 -28.98 -9.61 -4.69
C ASP A 95 -28.14 -9.23 -3.47
N THR A 96 -28.02 -10.13 -2.48
CA THR A 96 -27.13 -9.94 -1.32
C THR A 96 -25.68 -9.83 -1.76
N ILE A 97 -25.24 -10.73 -2.65
CA ILE A 97 -23.88 -10.73 -3.19
C ILE A 97 -23.59 -9.41 -3.89
N GLN A 98 -24.51 -8.94 -4.74
CA GLN A 98 -24.33 -7.69 -5.48
C GLN A 98 -24.27 -6.46 -4.55
N LYS A 99 -25.12 -6.40 -3.51
CA LYS A 99 -25.10 -5.33 -2.50
C LYS A 99 -23.78 -5.33 -1.72
N ASN A 100 -23.34 -6.49 -1.24
CA ASN A 100 -22.10 -6.62 -0.47
C ASN A 100 -20.89 -6.28 -1.32
N LYS A 101 -20.89 -6.67 -2.61
CA LYS A 101 -19.84 -6.28 -3.56
C LYS A 101 -19.79 -4.76 -3.77
N ALA A 102 -20.94 -4.11 -3.97
CA ALA A 102 -20.97 -2.66 -4.13
C ALA A 102 -20.49 -1.92 -2.87
N LYS A 103 -20.82 -2.45 -1.68
CA LYS A 103 -20.34 -1.91 -0.41
C LYS A 103 -18.81 -2.03 -0.29
N LEU A 104 -18.26 -3.20 -0.60
CA LEU A 104 -16.81 -3.42 -0.58
C LEU A 104 -16.08 -2.50 -1.56
N THR A 105 -16.61 -2.30 -2.78
CA THR A 105 -16.00 -1.39 -3.75
C THR A 105 -15.97 0.06 -3.24
N ARG A 106 -17.04 0.53 -2.59
CA ARG A 106 -17.06 1.88 -1.99
C ARG A 106 -16.08 2.01 -0.83
N GLU A 107 -16.06 1.04 0.08
CA GLU A 107 -15.12 1.02 1.22
C GLU A 107 -13.65 1.03 0.71
N GLN A 108 -13.37 0.35 -0.40
CA GLN A 108 -12.06 0.36 -1.04
C GLN A 108 -11.71 1.71 -1.68
N GLU A 109 -12.63 2.32 -2.43
CA GLU A 109 -12.45 3.64 -3.04
C GLU A 109 -12.20 4.73 -1.99
N GLU A 110 -12.96 4.70 -0.89
CA GLU A 110 -12.78 5.63 0.25
C GLU A 110 -11.39 5.46 0.91
N LEU A 111 -10.93 4.22 1.07
CA LEU A 111 -9.61 3.94 1.62
C LEU A 111 -8.49 4.44 0.70
N GLU A 112 -8.60 4.22 -0.61
CA GLU A 112 -7.65 4.71 -1.60
C GLU A 112 -7.57 6.24 -1.61
N GLU A 113 -8.70 6.94 -1.51
CA GLU A 113 -8.75 8.40 -1.41
C GLU A 113 -8.02 8.91 -0.16
N LEU A 114 -8.24 8.28 1.01
CA LEU A 114 -7.55 8.64 2.24
C LEU A 114 -6.04 8.45 2.16
N LEU A 115 -5.58 7.35 1.55
CA LEU A 115 -4.16 7.09 1.34
C LEU A 115 -3.52 8.12 0.40
N LEU A 116 -4.22 8.52 -0.67
CA LEU A 116 -3.75 9.56 -1.58
C LEU A 116 -3.60 10.91 -0.88
N LEU A 117 -4.56 11.30 -0.04
CA LEU A 117 -4.49 12.53 0.74
C LEU A 117 -3.31 12.51 1.74
N GLU A 118 -3.07 11.37 2.40
CA GLU A 118 -1.92 11.22 3.29
C GLU A 118 -0.60 11.32 2.53
N GLN A 119 -0.49 10.67 1.37
CA GLN A 119 0.69 10.73 0.51
C GLN A 119 0.97 12.17 0.03
N GLN A 120 -0.05 12.89 -0.42
CA GLN A 120 0.07 14.30 -0.83
C GLN A 120 0.52 15.19 0.33
N GLY A 121 -0.07 15.01 1.52
CA GLY A 121 0.35 15.75 2.72
C GLY A 121 1.78 15.44 3.15
N ASN A 122 2.25 14.20 2.96
CA ASN A 122 3.63 13.80 3.20
C ASN A 122 4.59 14.44 2.20
N GLU A 123 4.23 14.43 0.91
CA GLU A 123 5.03 15.02 -0.15
C GLU A 123 5.14 16.55 0.01
N GLN A 124 4.04 17.22 0.32
CA GLN A 124 4.03 18.65 0.57
C GLN A 124 4.96 19.02 1.74
N ARG A 125 4.90 18.30 2.86
CA ARG A 125 5.81 18.51 4.00
C ARG A 125 7.28 18.31 3.63
N ARG A 126 7.58 17.33 2.78
CA ARG A 126 8.94 17.10 2.26
C ARG A 126 9.41 18.28 1.40
N LEU A 127 8.56 18.76 0.48
CA LEU A 127 8.86 19.90 -0.38
C LEU A 127 9.07 21.19 0.43
N GLU A 128 8.23 21.45 1.42
CA GLU A 128 8.36 22.61 2.32
C GLU A 128 9.68 22.58 3.10
N THR A 129 10.08 21.40 3.59
CA THR A 129 11.35 21.22 4.30
C THR A 129 12.53 21.52 3.38
N LEU A 130 12.52 20.97 2.16
CA LEU A 130 13.57 21.21 1.16
C LEU A 130 13.66 22.69 0.76
N GLN A 131 12.52 23.36 0.57
CA GLN A 131 12.48 24.78 0.27
C GLN A 131 13.04 25.62 1.42
N GLU A 132 12.70 25.29 2.67
CA GLU A 132 13.22 25.97 3.85
C GLU A 132 14.74 25.80 3.99
N GLU A 133 15.26 24.58 3.79
CA GLU A 133 16.70 24.32 3.77
C GLU A 133 17.41 25.12 2.68
N GLN A 134 16.82 25.21 1.48
CA GLN A 134 17.35 26.01 0.39
C GLN A 134 17.38 27.51 0.73
N ARG A 135 16.31 28.05 1.33
CA ARG A 135 16.25 29.44 1.80
C ARG A 135 17.30 29.72 2.86
N GLN A 136 17.47 28.81 3.83
CA GLN A 136 18.51 28.92 4.86
C GLN A 136 19.91 28.89 4.25
N LEU A 137 20.18 28.01 3.29
CA LEU A 137 21.47 27.95 2.60
C LEU A 137 21.75 29.24 1.81
N GLN A 138 20.76 29.77 1.09
CA GLN A 138 20.90 31.03 0.37
C GLN A 138 21.11 32.22 1.32
N ALA A 139 20.40 32.28 2.44
CA ALA A 139 20.59 33.32 3.46
C ALA A 139 21.99 33.25 4.08
N LYS A 140 22.50 32.04 4.38
CA LYS A 140 23.88 31.83 4.84
C LYS A 140 24.90 32.31 3.81
N ARG A 141 24.69 32.00 2.51
CA ARG A 141 25.55 32.48 1.41
C ARG A 141 25.56 34.01 1.31
N LYS A 142 24.39 34.65 1.35
CA LYS A 142 24.25 36.11 1.30
C LYS A 142 24.88 36.80 2.53
N SER A 143 24.68 36.25 3.73
CA SER A 143 25.30 36.76 4.95
C SER A 143 26.83 36.66 4.91
N LYS A 144 27.37 35.55 4.39
CA LYS A 144 28.81 35.39 4.17
C LYS A 144 29.34 36.40 3.15
N GLN A 145 28.64 36.61 2.04
CA GLN A 145 29.04 37.59 1.03
C GLN A 145 29.03 39.03 1.59
N ALA A 146 27.98 39.41 2.32
CA ALA A 146 27.90 40.73 2.94
C ALA A 146 29.05 40.99 3.93
N LEU A 147 29.45 39.99 4.71
CA LEU A 147 30.61 40.08 5.60
C LEU A 147 31.91 40.29 4.80
N LEU A 148 32.09 39.58 3.69
CA LEU A 148 33.26 39.75 2.82
C LEU A 148 33.31 41.16 2.21
N ASP A 149 32.18 41.66 1.70
CA ASP A 149 32.08 43.00 1.13
C ASP A 149 32.36 44.10 2.19
N GLU A 150 31.90 43.90 3.43
CA GLU A 150 32.14 44.83 4.54
C GLU A 150 33.62 44.83 4.97
N LEU A 151 34.27 43.66 4.99
CA LEU A 151 35.70 43.54 5.24
C LEU A 151 36.55 44.18 4.12
N GLU A 152 36.08 44.16 2.87
CA GLU A 152 36.78 44.78 1.74
C GLU A 152 36.66 46.32 1.77
N ARG A 153 35.49 46.85 2.10
CA ARG A 153 35.20 48.29 1.98
C ARG A 153 35.51 49.11 3.23
N SER A 154 35.52 48.49 4.42
CA SER A 154 35.70 49.23 5.67
C SER A 154 37.16 49.26 6.13
N HIS A 155 37.53 50.33 6.83
CA HIS A 155 38.86 50.48 7.45
C HIS A 155 38.84 50.17 8.95
N VAL A 156 37.78 49.53 9.43
CA VAL A 156 37.63 49.12 10.84
C VAL A 156 38.46 47.85 11.07
N PRO A 157 39.09 47.67 12.26
CA PRO A 157 39.81 46.44 12.56
C PRO A 157 38.92 45.20 12.38
N ALA A 158 39.39 44.22 11.60
CA ALA A 158 38.65 43.01 11.26
C ALA A 158 38.15 42.21 12.48
N THR A 159 38.86 42.33 13.61
CA THR A 159 38.48 41.72 14.90
C THR A 159 37.11 42.18 15.41
N ILE A 160 36.78 43.46 15.22
CA ILE A 160 35.52 44.05 15.70
C ILE A 160 34.35 43.60 14.81
N LEU A 161 34.54 43.58 13.49
CA LEU A 161 33.51 43.18 12.52
C LEU A 161 33.15 41.69 12.67
N LEU A 162 34.14 40.83 12.89
CA LEU A 162 33.93 39.41 13.14
C LEU A 162 33.18 39.16 14.46
N ALA A 163 33.44 39.95 15.50
CA ALA A 163 32.71 39.85 16.76
C ALA A 163 31.23 40.22 16.58
N GLN A 164 30.95 41.34 15.91
CA GLN A 164 29.57 41.78 15.63
C GLN A 164 28.80 40.78 14.76
N HIS A 165 29.45 40.17 13.76
CA HIS A 165 28.81 39.17 12.90
C HIS A 165 28.47 37.88 13.66
N LYS A 166 29.36 37.42 14.55
CA LYS A 166 29.11 36.27 15.43
C LYS A 166 27.92 36.49 16.35
N ASP A 167 27.82 37.68 16.95
CA ASP A 167 26.70 38.02 17.84
C ASP A 167 25.36 38.04 17.08
N ARG A 168 25.34 38.61 15.86
CA ARG A 168 24.16 38.60 14.98
C ARG A 168 23.77 37.19 14.54
N ALA A 169 24.74 36.34 14.20
CA ALA A 169 24.49 34.96 13.81
C ALA A 169 23.89 34.13 14.96
N ALA A 170 24.45 34.25 16.17
CA ALA A 170 23.94 33.57 17.36
C ALA A 170 22.49 33.98 17.70
N GLN A 171 22.17 35.27 17.61
CA GLN A 171 20.81 35.77 17.85
C GLN A 171 19.80 35.20 16.84
N LEU A 172 20.17 35.11 15.55
CA LEU A 172 19.32 34.52 14.51
C LEU A 172 19.08 33.03 14.73
N GLU A 173 20.12 32.27 15.10
CA GLU A 173 19.99 30.84 15.40
C GLU A 173 19.04 30.59 16.57
N THR A 174 19.12 31.42 17.62
CA THR A 174 18.22 31.31 18.77
C THR A 174 16.76 31.63 18.42
N GLN A 175 16.52 32.52 17.46
CA GLN A 175 15.16 32.83 16.96
C GLN A 175 14.61 31.70 16.08
N ILE A 176 15.45 31.09 15.24
CA ILE A 176 15.07 29.95 14.38
C ILE A 176 14.74 28.71 15.24
N GLU A 177 15.51 28.42 16.28
CA GLU A 177 15.28 27.28 17.18
C GLU A 177 13.93 27.42 17.92
N LYS A 178 13.61 28.64 18.37
CA LYS A 178 12.30 28.95 18.99
C LYS A 178 11.14 28.77 18.01
N GLN A 179 11.29 29.16 16.75
CA GLN A 179 10.26 28.94 15.73
C GLN A 179 10.09 27.46 15.39
N LYS A 180 11.18 26.68 15.30
CA LYS A 180 11.11 25.23 15.06
C LYS A 180 10.42 24.46 16.19
N GLN A 181 10.58 24.89 17.44
CA GLN A 181 9.90 24.25 18.58
C GLN A 181 8.37 24.44 18.54
N VAL A 182 7.87 25.55 17.99
CA VAL A 182 6.42 25.80 17.83
C VAL A 182 5.80 24.89 16.76
N VAL A 183 6.56 24.56 15.70
CA VAL A 183 6.10 23.71 14.58
C VAL A 183 6.14 22.21 14.92
N LYS A 184 7.02 21.78 15.84
CA LYS A 184 7.16 20.37 16.28
C LYS A 184 5.97 19.83 17.09
N THR A 185 4.93 20.62 17.36
CA THR A 185 3.72 20.17 18.07
C THR A 185 2.76 19.32 17.22
N THR A 186 3.16 18.88 16.02
CA THR A 186 2.35 18.01 15.16
C THR A 186 2.59 16.52 15.47
N ILE A 187 1.97 16.10 16.57
CA ILE A 187 1.20 14.86 16.77
C ILE A 187 1.46 13.74 15.73
N PHE A 188 2.03 12.63 16.20
CA PHE A 188 1.94 11.32 15.54
C PHE A 188 0.46 10.95 15.33
N SER A 189 0.08 10.41 14.17
CA SER A 189 -1.32 10.33 13.71
C SER A 189 -2.27 9.47 14.58
N THR A 190 -1.81 8.87 15.69
CA THR A 190 -2.69 8.15 16.62
C THR A 190 -3.24 8.97 17.79
N GLY A 191 -2.78 10.20 18.07
CA GLY A 191 -3.51 11.14 18.94
C GLY A 191 -4.02 10.64 20.32
N ILE A 192 -3.40 9.64 20.98
CA ILE A 192 -3.84 9.15 22.30
C ILE A 192 -2.96 9.72 23.41
N PRO A 193 -3.49 10.57 24.32
CA PRO A 193 -2.88 10.78 25.62
C PRO A 193 -3.03 9.49 26.44
N MET A 194 -1.91 9.02 27.00
CA MET A 194 -1.78 7.81 27.82
C MET A 194 -2.55 7.94 29.14
N GLU A 195 -3.88 7.87 29.09
CA GLU A 195 -4.78 7.73 30.24
C GLU A 195 -6.20 7.39 29.75
N SER A 196 -6.34 6.36 28.92
CA SER A 196 -7.60 5.64 28.78
C SER A 196 -7.35 4.22 28.30
N VAL A 197 -7.92 3.27 29.03
CA VAL A 197 -7.92 1.85 28.70
C VAL A 197 -8.54 1.64 27.32
N ALA A 198 -7.69 1.36 26.34
CA ALA A 198 -8.11 0.94 25.01
C ALA A 198 -8.84 -0.40 25.14
N SER A 199 -10.15 -0.38 24.90
CA SER A 199 -10.93 -1.58 24.67
C SER A 199 -10.47 -2.19 23.35
N VAL A 200 -9.69 -3.26 23.47
CA VAL A 200 -9.23 -4.11 22.37
C VAL A 200 -10.44 -4.87 21.84
N TYR A 201 -11.21 -4.26 20.93
CA TYR A 201 -12.06 -5.03 20.03
C TYR A 201 -11.66 -4.74 18.59
N CYS A 202 -11.34 -5.84 17.92
CA CYS A 202 -11.25 -6.03 16.48
C CYS A 202 -9.93 -5.67 15.78
N VAL A 203 -8.86 -6.40 16.14
CA VAL A 203 -7.67 -6.61 15.28
C VAL A 203 -7.80 -7.89 14.43
N GLN A 204 -8.95 -8.59 14.47
CA GLN A 204 -9.12 -9.89 13.80
C GLN A 204 -9.69 -9.81 12.37
N THR A 205 -10.24 -8.67 11.94
CA THR A 205 -10.86 -8.53 10.61
C THR A 205 -9.91 -8.07 9.50
N LEU A 206 -8.67 -7.72 9.83
CA LEU A 206 -7.70 -7.22 8.85
C LEU A 206 -6.89 -8.32 8.13
N SER A 207 -6.84 -9.57 8.61
CA SER A 207 -6.02 -10.59 7.95
C SER A 207 -6.58 -11.02 6.59
N VAL A 208 -7.91 -10.95 6.39
CA VAL A 208 -8.55 -11.35 5.13
C VAL A 208 -8.50 -10.23 4.09
N VAL A 209 -8.56 -8.96 4.51
CA VAL A 209 -8.46 -7.79 3.63
C VAL A 209 -7.01 -7.52 3.23
N LEU A 210 -6.04 -7.67 4.14
CA LEU A 210 -4.62 -7.58 3.78
C LEU A 210 -4.25 -8.60 2.70
N CYS A 211 -4.81 -9.81 2.73
CA CYS A 211 -4.49 -10.85 1.75
C CYS A 211 -4.99 -10.47 0.33
N LEU A 212 -6.14 -9.80 0.20
CA LEU A 212 -6.68 -9.36 -1.08
C LEU A 212 -6.04 -8.05 -1.59
N VAL A 213 -5.65 -7.14 -0.69
CA VAL A 213 -5.05 -5.84 -1.05
C VAL A 213 -3.56 -5.96 -1.34
N TRP A 214 -2.81 -6.78 -0.58
CA TRP A 214 -1.37 -6.99 -0.83
C TRP A 214 -1.10 -7.63 -2.20
N GLU A 215 -2.04 -8.40 -2.75
CA GLU A 215 -1.89 -8.96 -4.09
C GLU A 215 -2.15 -7.95 -5.23
N GLN A 216 -3.02 -6.96 -5.06
CA GLN A 216 -3.24 -5.96 -6.11
C GLN A 216 -2.06 -5.00 -6.22
N ASP A 217 -1.48 -4.58 -5.09
CA ASP A 217 -0.31 -3.69 -5.08
C ASP A 217 0.98 -4.40 -5.52
N LEU A 218 1.18 -5.68 -5.15
CA LEU A 218 2.32 -6.46 -5.62
C LEU A 218 2.25 -6.70 -7.14
N ILE A 219 1.07 -7.00 -7.68
CA ILE A 219 0.87 -7.20 -9.13
C ILE A 219 1.06 -5.87 -9.89
N SER A 220 0.55 -4.74 -9.37
CA SER A 220 0.70 -3.43 -10.03
C SER A 220 2.15 -2.94 -10.04
N SER A 221 2.91 -3.20 -8.96
CA SER A 221 4.33 -2.87 -8.84
C SER A 221 5.22 -3.75 -9.74
N ILE A 222 4.91 -5.05 -9.87
CA ILE A 222 5.62 -5.97 -10.77
C ILE A 222 5.34 -5.66 -12.25
N VAL A 223 4.10 -5.27 -12.59
CA VAL A 223 3.75 -4.89 -13.97
C VAL A 223 4.40 -3.54 -14.37
N SER A 224 4.50 -2.58 -13.45
CA SER A 224 5.15 -1.28 -13.72
C SER A 224 6.67 -1.36 -13.88
N SER A 225 7.33 -2.30 -13.18
CA SER A 225 8.78 -2.50 -13.27
C SER A 225 9.21 -3.26 -14.54
N HIS A 226 8.32 -4.04 -15.17
CA HIS A 226 8.60 -4.75 -16.41
C HIS A 226 8.35 -3.94 -17.70
N SER A 227 7.65 -2.81 -17.62
CA SER A 227 7.45 -1.86 -18.73
C SER A 227 8.74 -1.15 -19.18
N TYR A 228 9.80 -1.20 -18.37
CA TYR A 228 11.09 -0.54 -18.63
C TYR A 228 12.18 -1.47 -19.19
N LEU A 229 11.84 -2.73 -19.50
CA LEU A 229 12.75 -3.71 -20.11
C LEU A 229 12.19 -4.23 -21.43
N GLN A 230 12.01 -3.33 -22.41
CA GLN A 230 12.03 -3.71 -23.82
C GLN A 230 13.44 -3.48 -24.37
N PRO A 231 14.16 -4.52 -24.84
CA PRO A 231 15.35 -4.32 -25.64
C PRO A 231 14.93 -3.73 -26.99
N SER A 232 15.55 -2.59 -27.34
CA SER A 232 15.53 -2.03 -28.68
C SER A 232 16.01 -3.08 -29.69
N GLU A 233 15.11 -3.52 -30.56
CA GLU A 233 15.47 -4.25 -31.77
C GLU A 233 16.43 -3.36 -32.58
N THR A 234 17.65 -3.85 -32.78
CA THR A 234 18.59 -3.35 -33.80
C THR A 234 18.99 -4.54 -34.66
N GLU A 235 19.08 -4.23 -35.96
CA GLU A 235 19.09 -5.09 -37.15
C GLU A 235 20.05 -6.28 -37.17
#